data_AF-A0A661HKF3-F1
#
_entry.id   AF-A0A661HKF3-F1
#
_cell.length_a   1.000
_cell.length_b   1.000
_cell.length_c   1.000
_cell.angle_alpha   90.00
_cell.angle_beta   90.00
_cell.angle_gamma   90.00
#
_symmetry.space_group_name_H-M   'P 1'
#
loop_
_entity.id
_entity.type
_entity.pdbx_description
1 polymer ?
#
loop_
_entity_poly.entity_id
_entity_poly.type
_entity_poly.pdbx_seq_one_letter_code
_entity_poly.pdbx_strand_id
1 'polypeptide(L)'
;MATITQSPETATIDENTVDQAVGLCYFDPETETLIEISELPDMFLSVEPEGAAIRKFYMVMSPVENINWVQLFIISNDFNTTTYSIKVIISEDEPPISAFSILPSYNSYKIENPPIGEFLSVWLLIENISKVNEIVNVGLRLTYD
;
A
#
# COMPACT_ATOMS: atom_id res chain seq x y z
N MET A 1 -10.25 -1.29 13.06
CA MET A 1 -9.51 -2.23 12.21
C MET A 1 -10.51 -3.28 11.80
N ALA A 2 -11.05 -3.14 10.60
CA ALA A 2 -11.79 -4.19 9.94
C ALA A 2 -10.84 -5.36 9.64
N THR A 3 -11.32 -6.58 9.84
CA THR A 3 -10.60 -7.80 9.45
C THR A 3 -11.60 -8.74 8.80
N ILE A 4 -11.30 -9.17 7.58
CA ILE A 4 -12.20 -10.03 6.80
C ILE A 4 -11.46 -11.32 6.49
N THR A 5 -12.01 -12.45 6.92
CA THR A 5 -11.43 -13.78 6.73
C THR A 5 -11.78 -14.37 5.37
N GLN A 6 -11.31 -13.73 4.28
CA GLN A 6 -11.44 -14.21 2.90
C GLN A 6 -10.32 -13.65 2.01
N SER A 7 -9.95 -14.39 0.96
CA SER A 7 -9.00 -13.90 -0.06
C SER A 7 -9.57 -12.74 -0.87
N PRO A 8 -8.76 -11.81 -1.40
CA PRO A 8 -9.24 -10.70 -2.22
C PRO A 8 -9.99 -11.15 -3.48
N GLU A 9 -9.66 -12.32 -4.03
CA GLU A 9 -10.31 -12.88 -5.22
C GLU A 9 -11.73 -13.39 -4.95
N THR A 10 -12.05 -13.64 -3.66
CA THR A 10 -13.33 -14.17 -3.21
C THR A 10 -14.10 -13.21 -2.30
N ALA A 11 -13.41 -12.18 -1.79
CA ALA A 11 -13.98 -11.20 -0.88
C ALA A 11 -14.91 -10.25 -1.65
N THR A 12 -16.10 -10.03 -1.10
CA THR A 12 -17.01 -8.98 -1.57
C THR A 12 -16.80 -7.75 -0.69
N ILE A 13 -16.58 -6.59 -1.31
CA ILE A 13 -16.43 -5.33 -0.59
C ILE A 13 -17.82 -4.87 -0.15
N ASP A 14 -17.98 -4.67 1.15
CA ASP A 14 -19.19 -4.17 1.81
C ASP A 14 -18.89 -2.93 2.67
N GLU A 15 -19.94 -2.38 3.30
CA GLU A 15 -19.84 -1.19 4.16
C GLU A 15 -18.96 -1.39 5.41
N ASN A 16 -18.63 -2.64 5.78
CA ASN A 16 -17.82 -2.98 6.95
C ASN A 16 -16.38 -3.34 6.56
N THR A 17 -16.05 -3.30 5.27
CA THR A 17 -14.76 -3.75 4.76
C THR A 17 -13.63 -2.78 5.09
N VAL A 18 -13.96 -1.50 5.24
CA VAL A 18 -13.04 -0.41 5.60
C VAL A 18 -13.64 0.38 6.74
N ASP A 19 -12.80 0.83 7.69
CA ASP A 19 -13.27 1.65 8.82
C ASP A 19 -13.79 3.04 8.37
N GLN A 20 -13.41 3.50 7.16
CA GLN A 20 -13.75 4.80 6.58
C GLN A 20 -14.24 4.67 5.13
N ALA A 21 -14.27 5.76 4.35
CA ALA A 21 -14.65 5.71 2.93
C ALA A 21 -13.58 5.05 2.04
N VAL A 22 -12.30 5.18 2.43
CA VAL A 22 -11.17 4.51 1.77
C VAL A 22 -10.26 3.90 2.81
N GLY A 23 -9.80 2.68 2.58
CA GLY A 23 -8.77 2.01 3.38
C GLY A 23 -7.65 1.42 2.53
N LEU A 24 -6.51 1.16 3.16
CA LEU A 24 -5.46 0.31 2.61
C LEU A 24 -5.48 -1.02 3.32
N CYS A 25 -5.46 -2.12 2.60
CA CYS A 25 -5.49 -3.45 3.17
C CYS A 25 -4.35 -4.29 2.59
N TYR A 26 -3.68 -5.09 3.40
CA TYR A 26 -2.84 -6.17 2.87
C TYR A 26 -3.53 -7.52 3.09
N PHE A 27 -3.17 -8.50 2.26
CA PHE A 27 -3.60 -9.88 2.43
C PHE A 27 -2.54 -10.63 3.22
N ASP A 28 -2.94 -11.16 4.38
CA ASP A 28 -2.12 -12.08 5.17
C ASP A 28 -2.37 -13.52 4.70
N PRO A 29 -1.39 -14.18 4.07
CA PRO A 29 -1.54 -15.54 3.59
C PRO A 29 -1.60 -16.60 4.70
N GLU A 30 -1.12 -16.30 5.91
CA GLU A 30 -1.15 -17.28 7.01
C GLU A 30 -2.56 -17.41 7.60
N THR A 31 -3.25 -16.29 7.75
CA THR A 31 -4.61 -16.23 8.28
C THR A 31 -5.69 -16.20 7.20
N GLU A 32 -5.29 -16.08 5.93
CA GLU A 32 -6.16 -15.86 4.77
C GLU A 32 -7.11 -14.67 4.97
N THR A 33 -6.59 -13.59 5.56
CA THR A 33 -7.39 -12.41 5.91
C THR A 33 -6.92 -11.13 5.23
N LEU A 34 -7.87 -10.24 4.98
CA LEU A 34 -7.61 -8.85 4.64
C LEU A 34 -7.52 -8.02 5.92
N ILE A 35 -6.41 -7.31 6.09
CA ILE A 35 -6.12 -6.50 7.26
C ILE A 35 -5.88 -5.06 6.82
N GLU A 36 -6.69 -4.15 7.35
CA GLU A 36 -6.54 -2.71 7.13
C GLU A 36 -5.27 -2.17 7.81
N ILE A 37 -4.51 -1.34 7.11
CA ILE A 37 -3.22 -0.79 7.54
C ILE A 37 -3.16 0.73 7.37
N SER A 38 -2.54 1.39 8.34
CA SER A 38 -2.15 2.81 8.28
C SER A 38 -0.64 3.01 8.12
N GLU A 39 0.13 1.94 8.28
CA GLU A 39 1.59 1.91 8.26
C GLU A 39 2.04 0.67 7.51
N LEU A 40 3.19 0.71 6.86
CA LEU A 40 3.73 -0.48 6.20
C LEU A 40 4.06 -1.54 7.25
N PRO A 41 3.55 -2.77 7.09
CA PRO A 41 3.90 -3.86 7.99
C PRO A 41 5.41 -4.05 8.06
N ASP A 42 5.93 -4.30 9.26
CA ASP A 42 7.35 -4.55 9.50
C ASP A 42 7.93 -5.63 8.57
N MET A 43 7.14 -6.66 8.25
CA MET A 43 7.51 -7.74 7.34
C MET A 43 7.73 -7.31 5.88
N PHE A 44 7.24 -6.13 5.48
CA PHE A 44 7.48 -5.59 4.14
C PHE A 44 8.88 -4.99 4.00
N LEU A 45 9.49 -4.62 5.12
CA LEU A 45 10.79 -3.99 5.17
C LEU A 45 11.85 -5.07 5.33
N SER A 46 12.71 -5.20 4.31
CA SER A 46 13.80 -6.17 4.35
C SER A 46 14.98 -5.62 5.14
N VAL A 47 15.52 -6.44 6.03
CA VAL A 47 16.80 -6.19 6.69
C VAL A 47 18.00 -6.53 5.78
N GLU A 48 17.77 -7.09 4.59
CA GLU A 48 18.83 -7.43 3.66
C GLU A 48 19.37 -6.17 2.96
N PRO A 49 20.63 -5.79 3.18
CA PRO A 49 21.16 -4.47 2.78
C PRO A 49 21.27 -4.24 1.27
N GLU A 50 20.93 -5.22 0.42
CA GLU A 50 21.03 -5.14 -1.05
C GLU A 50 19.79 -5.68 -1.79
N GLY A 51 18.74 -6.07 -1.06
CA GLY A 51 17.53 -6.64 -1.65
C GLY A 51 16.50 -5.56 -2.01
N ALA A 52 16.19 -5.41 -3.30
CA ALA A 52 14.97 -4.72 -3.72
C ALA A 52 13.77 -5.65 -3.55
N ALA A 53 12.72 -5.16 -2.90
CA ALA A 53 11.51 -5.94 -2.65
C ALA A 53 10.30 -5.27 -3.30
N ILE A 54 9.55 -6.03 -4.09
CA ILE A 54 8.22 -5.66 -4.55
C ILE A 54 7.20 -6.19 -3.55
N ARG A 55 6.25 -5.34 -3.14
CA ARG A 55 5.19 -5.66 -2.18
C ARG A 55 3.85 -5.20 -2.71
N LYS A 56 2.83 -6.03 -2.52
CA LYS A 56 1.45 -5.76 -2.92
C LYS A 56 0.60 -5.46 -1.70
N PHE A 57 -0.23 -4.42 -1.80
CA PHE A 57 -1.39 -4.23 -0.96
C PHE A 57 -2.55 -3.73 -1.83
N TYR A 58 -3.69 -3.52 -1.19
CA TYR A 58 -4.93 -3.14 -1.85
C TYR A 58 -5.40 -1.79 -1.31
N MET A 59 -5.86 -0.93 -2.20
CA MET A 59 -6.68 0.22 -1.85
C MET A 59 -8.13 -0.17 -2.07
N VAL A 60 -8.97 0.09 -1.08
CA VAL A 60 -10.37 -0.32 -1.08
C VAL A 60 -11.24 0.91 -0.86
N MET A 61 -12.26 1.05 -1.68
CA MET A 61 -13.24 2.13 -1.59
C MET A 61 -14.58 1.54 -1.16
N SER A 62 -15.20 2.17 -0.16
CA SER A 62 -16.51 1.79 0.34
C SER A 62 -17.56 1.83 -0.78
N PRO A 63 -18.43 0.81 -0.91
CA PRO A 63 -19.40 0.71 -2.01
C PRO A 63 -20.56 1.72 -1.91
N VAL A 64 -20.69 2.39 -0.76
CA VAL A 64 -21.79 3.30 -0.44
C VAL A 64 -21.39 4.78 -0.45
N GLU A 65 -20.09 5.07 -0.35
CA GLU A 65 -19.57 6.43 -0.36
C GLU A 65 -19.24 6.87 -1.78
N ASN A 66 -19.49 8.15 -2.09
CA ASN A 66 -19.14 8.71 -3.39
C ASN A 66 -17.81 9.45 -3.27
N ILE A 67 -16.79 8.98 -3.99
CA ILE A 67 -15.42 9.48 -3.90
C ILE A 67 -15.02 10.04 -5.26
N ASN A 68 -14.79 11.34 -5.31
CA ASN A 68 -14.36 12.05 -6.51
C ASN A 68 -12.89 11.78 -6.80
N TRP A 69 -12.05 11.76 -5.76
CA TRP A 69 -10.64 11.43 -5.91
C TRP A 69 -10.06 10.84 -4.62
N VAL A 70 -9.00 10.07 -4.79
CA VAL A 70 -8.18 9.53 -3.70
C VAL A 70 -6.71 9.74 -4.01
N GLN A 71 -5.93 10.11 -2.99
CA GLN A 71 -4.49 10.27 -3.09
C GLN A 71 -3.78 9.53 -1.96
N LEU A 72 -2.83 8.68 -2.34
CA LEU A 72 -1.95 7.95 -1.44
C LEU A 72 -0.61 8.66 -1.32
N PHE A 73 -0.18 8.89 -0.09
CA PHE A 73 1.13 9.41 0.27
C PHE A 73 1.90 8.38 1.08
N ILE A 74 3.18 8.20 0.75
CA ILE A 74 4.13 7.51 1.61
C ILE A 74 4.71 8.56 2.57
N ILE A 75 4.51 8.40 3.87
CA ILE A 75 5.03 9.33 4.87
C ILE A 75 6.50 9.01 5.10
N SER A 76 7.35 9.95 4.72
CA SER A 76 8.79 9.86 4.89
C SER A 76 9.25 10.81 6.00
N ASN A 77 10.22 10.37 6.81
CA ASN A 77 10.98 11.24 7.71
C ASN A 77 12.48 11.19 7.34
N ASP A 78 13.31 12.03 7.96
CA ASP A 78 14.75 12.13 7.67
C ASP A 78 15.50 10.79 7.84
N PHE A 79 15.03 9.92 8.72
CA PHE A 79 15.63 8.60 8.95
C PHE A 79 15.19 7.58 7.89
N ASN A 80 13.90 7.56 7.53
CA ASN A 80 13.37 6.65 6.51
C ASN A 80 13.98 6.98 5.14
N THR A 81 14.08 8.26 4.79
CA THR A 81 14.60 8.72 3.49
C THR A 81 16.10 8.43 3.29
N THR A 82 16.86 8.27 4.38
CA THR A 82 18.28 7.90 4.34
C THR A 82 18.50 6.39 4.39
N THR A 83 17.44 5.62 4.67
CA THR A 83 17.48 4.16 4.80
C THR A 83 16.87 3.46 3.59
N TYR A 84 15.70 3.92 3.14
CA TYR A 84 14.93 3.30 2.07
C TYR A 84 14.60 4.30 0.96
N SER A 85 14.55 3.78 -0.27
CA SER A 85 13.79 4.38 -1.38
C SER A 85 12.51 3.56 -1.52
N ILE A 86 11.37 4.21 -1.34
CA ILE A 86 10.06 3.56 -1.47
C ILE A 86 9.31 4.25 -2.59
N LYS A 87 8.82 3.48 -3.55
CA LYS A 87 8.09 4.01 -4.71
C LYS A 87 6.79 3.25 -4.86
N VAL A 88 5.72 3.96 -5.22
CA VAL A 88 4.37 3.38 -5.36
C VAL A 88 3.84 3.49 -6.78
N ILE A 89 3.22 2.41 -7.24
CA ILE A 89 2.48 2.32 -8.51
C ILE A 89 1.16 1.60 -8.25
N ILE A 90 0.08 2.06 -8.89
CA ILE A 90 -1.18 1.32 -8.94
C ILE A 90 -1.27 0.66 -10.32
N SER A 91 -1.46 -0.66 -10.33
CA SER A 91 -1.48 -1.50 -11.52
C SER A 91 -2.17 -2.82 -11.20
N GLU A 92 -2.96 -3.36 -12.12
CA GLU A 92 -3.61 -4.67 -11.94
C GLU A 92 -2.58 -5.79 -11.81
N ASP A 93 -1.59 -5.79 -12.70
CA ASP A 93 -0.48 -6.75 -12.71
C ASP A 93 0.74 -6.23 -11.94
N GLU A 94 1.59 -7.15 -11.48
CA GLU A 94 2.89 -6.84 -10.87
C GLU A 94 3.76 -6.05 -11.85
N PRO A 95 4.08 -4.77 -11.55
CA PRO A 95 4.91 -3.97 -12.44
C PRO A 95 6.38 -4.42 -12.35
N PRO A 96 7.11 -4.44 -13.47
CA PRO A 96 8.55 -4.72 -13.45
C PRO A 96 9.31 -3.60 -12.72
N ILE A 97 10.48 -3.92 -12.13
CA ILE A 97 11.34 -2.94 -11.43
C ILE A 97 11.63 -1.70 -12.29
N SER A 98 11.77 -1.87 -13.61
CA SER A 98 12.00 -0.78 -14.55
C SER A 98 10.87 0.26 -14.58
N ALA A 99 9.62 -0.13 -14.31
CA ALA A 99 8.49 0.79 -14.23
C ALA A 99 8.63 1.79 -13.07
N PHE A 100 9.28 1.39 -11.97
CA PHE A 100 9.55 2.26 -10.84
C PHE A 100 10.77 3.16 -11.05
N SER A 101 11.64 2.86 -12.01
CA SER A 101 12.90 3.59 -12.19
C SER A 101 12.71 5.06 -12.60
N ILE A 102 11.57 5.39 -13.19
CA ILE A 102 11.21 6.75 -13.61
C ILE A 102 10.52 7.55 -12.49
N LEU A 103 10.16 6.91 -11.38
CA LEU A 103 9.40 7.55 -10.31
C LEU A 103 10.33 8.09 -9.23
N PRO A 104 10.02 9.28 -8.67
CA PRO A 104 10.77 9.79 -7.54
C PRO A 104 10.53 8.91 -6.30
N SER A 105 11.55 8.78 -5.45
CA SER A 105 11.39 8.18 -4.12
C SER A 105 10.31 8.92 -3.33
N TYR A 106 9.49 8.17 -2.59
CA TYR A 106 8.36 8.66 -1.81
C TYR A 106 7.33 9.44 -2.64
N ASN A 107 7.08 8.98 -3.87
CA ASN A 107 6.04 9.56 -4.71
C ASN A 107 4.66 9.40 -4.06
N SER A 108 3.73 10.24 -4.51
CA SER A 108 2.31 10.06 -4.23
C SER A 108 1.60 9.60 -5.50
N TYR A 109 0.47 8.93 -5.32
CA TYR A 109 -0.38 8.50 -6.42
C TYR A 109 -1.79 9.01 -6.21
N LYS A 110 -2.35 9.71 -7.21
CA LYS A 110 -3.72 10.23 -7.19
C LYS A 110 -4.56 9.52 -8.25
N ILE A 111 -5.75 9.08 -7.87
CA ILE A 111 -6.76 8.54 -8.77
C ILE A 111 -7.94 9.50 -8.77
N GLU A 112 -8.36 9.88 -9.97
CA GLU A 112 -9.63 10.59 -10.20
C GLU A 112 -10.71 9.56 -10.52
N ASN A 113 -11.91 9.74 -9.95
CA ASN A 113 -13.06 8.83 -10.09
C ASN A 113 -12.69 7.35 -9.83
N PRO A 114 -12.18 7.02 -8.62
CA PRO A 114 -11.82 5.65 -8.29
C PRO A 114 -13.01 4.68 -8.41
N PRO A 115 -12.79 3.43 -8.86
CA PRO A 115 -13.84 2.42 -8.96
C PRO A 115 -14.36 2.01 -7.58
N ILE A 116 -15.64 2.24 -7.33
CA ILE A 116 -16.26 2.02 -6.02
C ILE A 116 -16.55 0.52 -5.84
N GLY A 117 -16.26 -0.03 -4.66
CA GLY A 117 -16.53 -1.45 -4.36
C GLY A 117 -15.56 -2.43 -5.02
N GLU A 118 -14.38 -1.96 -5.44
CA GLU A 118 -13.34 -2.78 -6.05
C GLU A 118 -12.01 -2.71 -5.26
N PHE A 119 -11.21 -3.79 -5.37
CA PHE A 119 -9.86 -3.82 -4.85
C PHE A 119 -8.88 -3.28 -5.89
N LEU A 120 -8.27 -2.13 -5.61
CA LEU A 120 -7.19 -1.61 -6.44
C LEU A 120 -5.84 -2.14 -5.96
N SER A 121 -5.13 -2.81 -6.86
CA SER A 121 -3.80 -3.33 -6.56
C SER A 121 -2.77 -2.20 -6.52
N VAL A 122 -2.15 -2.02 -5.35
CA VAL A 122 -1.09 -1.06 -5.11
C VAL A 122 0.22 -1.82 -4.89
N TRP A 123 1.23 -1.42 -5.64
CA TRP A 123 2.55 -2.04 -5.64
C TRP A 123 3.59 -1.06 -5.12
N LEU A 124 4.40 -1.52 -4.17
CA LEU A 124 5.58 -0.82 -3.70
C LEU A 124 6.84 -1.50 -4.18
N LEU A 125 7.79 -0.69 -4.63
CA LEU A 125 9.19 -1.06 -4.68
C LEU A 125 9.89 -0.45 -3.47
N ILE A 126 10.50 -1.29 -2.64
CA ILE A 126 11.29 -0.91 -1.48
C ILE A 126 12.74 -1.28 -1.77
N GLU A 127 13.62 -0.28 -1.82
CA GLU A 127 15.05 -0.45 -2.06
C GLU A 127 15.83 0.07 -0.86
N ASN A 128 16.78 -0.72 -0.35
CA ASN A 128 17.64 -0.31 0.75
C ASN A 128 18.78 0.56 0.20
N ILE A 129 18.84 1.82 0.64
CA ILE A 129 19.91 2.77 0.27
C ILE A 129 21.07 2.68 1.25
N SER A 130 20.81 2.23 2.48
CA SER A 130 21.83 2.02 3.51
C SER A 130 21.58 0.75 4.31
N LYS A 131 22.56 0.38 5.15
CA LYS A 131 22.45 -0.81 6.02
C LYS A 131 21.32 -0.61 7.02
N VAL A 132 20.32 -1.48 6.92
CA VAL A 132 19.20 -1.56 7.85
C VAL A 132 19.66 -2.32 9.09
N ASN A 133 19.85 -1.62 10.20
CA ASN A 133 20.16 -2.25 11.50
C ASN A 133 18.91 -2.48 12.36
N GLU A 134 17.80 -1.81 12.04
CA GLU A 134 16.52 -1.89 12.75
C GLU A 134 15.37 -1.70 11.74
N ILE A 135 14.22 -2.32 12.02
CA ILE A 135 13.01 -2.13 11.21
C ILE A 135 12.48 -0.71 11.46
N VAL A 136 12.14 -0.01 10.38
CA VAL A 136 11.81 1.41 10.43
C VAL A 136 10.35 1.61 10.07
N ASN A 137 9.58 2.25 10.93
CA ASN A 137 8.16 2.46 10.66
C ASN A 137 7.97 3.49 9.51
N VAL A 138 7.30 3.07 8.44
CA VAL A 138 6.94 3.91 7.30
C VAL A 138 5.42 4.07 7.28
N GLY A 139 4.96 5.27 7.61
CA GLY A 139 3.53 5.59 7.60
C GLY A 139 2.96 5.71 6.19
N LEU A 140 1.67 5.41 6.05
CA LEU A 140 0.89 5.65 4.84
C LEU A 140 -0.22 6.64 5.16
N ARG A 141 -0.49 7.57 4.25
CA ARG A 141 -1.60 8.51 4.40
C ARG A 141 -2.48 8.52 3.17
N LEU A 142 -3.76 8.29 3.39
CA LEU A 142 -4.81 8.52 2.41
C LEU A 142 -5.43 9.89 2.62
N THR A 143 -5.74 10.58 1.52
CA THR A 143 -6.61 11.74 1.50
C THR A 143 -7.59 11.58 0.34
N TYR A 144 -8.84 11.95 0.53
CA TYR A 144 -9.89 11.79 -0.46
C TYR A 144 -10.98 12.86 -0.27
N ASP A 145 -11.81 13.05 -1.31
CA ASP A 145 -13.02 13.89 -1.34
C ASP A 145 -14.09 13.21 -2.19
#